data_AF-A0A1I1EH44-F1
#
_entry.id   AF-A0A1I1EH44-F1
#
_cell.length_a   1.000
_cell.length_b   1.000
_cell.length_c   1.000
_cell.angle_alpha   90.00
_cell.angle_beta   90.00
_cell.angle_gamma   90.00
#
_symmetry.space_group_name_H-M   'P 1'
#
loop_
_entity.id
_entity.type
_entity.pdbx_description
1 polymer ?
#
loop_
_entity_poly.entity_id
_entity_poly.type
_entity_poly.pdbx_seq_one_letter_code
_entity_poly.pdbx_strand_id
1 'polypeptide(L)' 'MFDKGVDGFEGGMTAKKYISLTKTSKATATRDLQDMASKGILKPQGGGRSVHYELKFT' A
#
# COMPACT_ATOMS: atom_id res chain seq x y z
N MET A 1 -11.23 13.16 13.90
CA MET A 1 -10.93 13.44 12.48
C MET A 1 -9.62 12.72 12.16
N PHE A 2 -9.55 11.86 11.15
CA PHE A 2 -8.31 11.16 10.83
C PHE A 2 -7.28 12.17 10.33
N ASP A 3 -6.06 12.10 10.89
CA ASP A 3 -4.97 13.07 10.70
C ASP A 3 -4.46 13.19 9.25
N LYS A 4 -5.01 12.41 8.32
CA LYS A 4 -4.62 12.35 6.89
C LYS A 4 -5.73 12.69 5.91
N GLY A 5 -6.86 13.22 6.38
CA GLY A 5 -7.97 13.60 5.49
C GLY A 5 -8.63 12.41 4.78
N VAL A 6 -9.60 12.71 3.91
CA VAL A 6 -10.40 11.74 3.14
C VAL A 6 -9.71 11.25 1.86
N ASP A 7 -8.58 11.85 1.47
CA ASP A 7 -7.90 11.59 0.20
C ASP A 7 -7.03 10.32 0.18
N GLY A 8 -7.15 9.47 1.22
CA GLY A 8 -6.32 8.27 1.35
C GLY A 8 -4.84 8.63 1.53
N PHE A 9 -3.95 7.67 1.25
CA PHE A 9 -2.51 7.95 1.31
C PHE A 9 -2.11 8.70 0.04
N GLU A 10 -1.77 9.98 0.15
CA GLU A 10 -1.22 10.79 -0.95
C GLU A 10 -0.03 10.07 -1.61
N GLY A 11 -0.12 9.77 -2.92
CA GLY A 11 0.86 8.95 -3.65
C GLY A 11 0.77 7.43 -3.40
N GLY A 12 -0.35 6.93 -2.89
CA GLY A 12 -0.64 5.51 -2.65
C GLY A 12 0.06 4.88 -1.44
N MET A 13 -0.25 3.61 -1.19
CA MET A 13 0.38 2.77 -0.18
C MET A 13 1.71 2.22 -0.70
N THR A 14 2.81 2.46 0.01
CA THR A 14 4.12 1.86 -0.30
C THR A 14 4.51 0.87 0.80
N ALA A 15 5.44 -0.04 0.52
CA ALA A 15 5.97 -0.95 1.54
C ALA A 15 6.50 -0.18 2.77
N LYS A 16 7.14 0.99 2.55
CA LYS A 16 7.64 1.83 3.65
C LYS A 16 6.49 2.40 4.51
N LYS A 17 5.42 2.87 3.88
CA LYS A 17 4.21 3.34 4.60
C LYS A 17 3.55 2.18 5.37
N TYR A 18 3.41 1.02 4.74
CA TYR A 18 2.84 -0.16 5.38
C TYR A 18 3.63 -0.60 6.61
N ILE A 19 4.96 -0.68 6.52
CA ILE A 19 5.86 -0.96 7.64
C ILE A 19 5.69 0.06 8.77
N SER A 20 5.59 1.35 8.45
CA SER A 20 5.44 2.39 9.48
C SER A 20 4.14 2.25 10.29
N LEU A 21 3.10 1.68 9.68
CA LEU A 21 1.79 1.46 10.30
C LEU A 21 1.73 0.14 11.08
N THR A 22 2.19 -0.95 10.46
CA THR A 22 2.06 -2.31 11.03
C THR A 22 3.26 -2.73 11.87
N LYS A 23 4.36 -1.96 11.81
CA LYS A 23 5.65 -2.28 12.45
C LYS A 23 6.22 -3.64 12.04
N THR A 24 5.86 -4.12 10.84
CA THR A 24 6.31 -5.42 10.32
C THR A 24 7.61 -5.33 9.52
N SER A 25 8.21 -6.48 9.20
CA SER A 25 9.43 -6.52 8.38
C SER A 25 9.17 -6.10 6.93
N LYS A 26 10.21 -5.66 6.21
CA LYS A 26 10.08 -5.34 4.77
C LYS A 26 9.61 -6.55 3.95
N ALA A 27 10.09 -7.75 4.27
CA ALA A 27 9.69 -8.97 3.58
C ALA A 27 8.19 -9.26 3.78
N THR A 28 7.73 -9.18 5.03
CA THR A 28 6.31 -9.37 5.38
C THR A 28 5.42 -8.33 4.71
N ALA A 29 5.78 -7.05 4.80
CA ALA A 29 5.02 -5.96 4.17
C ALA A 29 4.90 -6.14 2.66
N THR A 30 5.97 -6.58 1.99
CA THR A 30 5.95 -6.80 0.54
C THR A 30 5.04 -7.97 0.18
N ARG A 31 5.09 -9.07 0.96
CA ARG A 31 4.23 -10.24 0.74
C ARG A 31 2.75 -9.89 0.94
N ASP A 32 2.43 -9.16 2.01
CA ASP A 32 1.05 -8.75 2.30
C ASP A 32 0.47 -7.85 1.20
N LEU A 33 1.25 -6.87 0.73
CA LEU A 33 0.82 -5.98 -0.36
C LEU A 33 0.62 -6.74 -1.68
N GLN A 34 1.47 -7.70 -1.99
CA GLN A 34 1.32 -8.56 -3.17
C GLN A 34 0.11 -9.49 -3.06
N ASP A 35 -0.15 -10.05 -1.89
CA ASP A 35 -1.32 -10.90 -1.64
C ASP A 35 -2.62 -10.08 -1.78
N MET A 36 -2.68 -8.89 -1.17
CA MET A 36 -3.81 -7.97 -1.34
C MET A 36 -4.00 -7.53 -2.80
N ALA A 37 -2.92 -7.34 -3.54
CA ALA A 37 -3.00 -7.03 -4.97
C ALA A 37 -3.54 -8.20 -5.79
N SER A 38 -3.08 -9.42 -5.49
CA SER A 38 -3.54 -10.65 -6.14
C SER A 38 -5.02 -10.92 -5.86
N LYS A 39 -5.49 -10.56 -4.68
CA LYS A 39 -6.91 -10.61 -4.29
C LYS A 39 -7.75 -9.48 -4.89
N GLY A 40 -7.15 -8.56 -5.63
CA GLY A 40 -7.84 -7.42 -6.24
C GLY A 40 -8.28 -6.34 -5.25
N ILE A 41 -7.78 -6.37 -4.01
CA ILE A 41 -8.06 -5.35 -2.99
C ILE A 41 -7.24 -4.08 -3.29
N LEU A 42 -5.99 -4.29 -3.69
CA LEU A 42 -5.06 -3.23 -4.06
C LEU A 42 -4.71 -3.32 -5.56
N LYS A 43 -4.47 -2.18 -6.17
CA LYS A 43 -3.94 -2.09 -7.53
C LYS A 43 -2.52 -1.54 -7.48
N PRO A 44 -1.50 -2.31 -7.91
CA PRO A 44 -0.14 -1.78 -8.04
C PRO A 44 -0.10 -0.74 -9.16
N GLN A 45 0.57 0.37 -8.90
CA GLN A 45 0.77 1.50 -9.79
C GLN A 45 2.26 1.88 -9.80
N GLY A 46 2.74 2.31 -10.96
CA GLY A 46 4.17 2.57 -11.21
C GLY A 46 4.97 1.29 -11.49
N GLY A 47 6.31 1.41 -11.45
CA GLY A 47 7.22 0.32 -11.78
C GLY A 47 8.57 0.41 -11.07
N GLY A 48 9.20 -0.76 -10.85
CA GLY A 48 10.51 -0.86 -10.22
C GLY A 48 10.55 -0.31 -8.80
N ARG A 49 11.39 0.70 -8.56
CA ARG A 49 11.61 1.31 -7.22
C ARG A 49 10.50 2.27 -6.80
N SER A 50 9.60 2.64 -7.72
CA SER A 50 8.52 3.61 -7.48
C SER A 50 7.13 2.96 -7.41
N VAL A 51 7.09 1.65 -7.09
CA VAL A 51 5.81 0.95 -6.96
C VAL A 51 5.06 1.45 -5.73
N HIS A 52 3.79 1.76 -5.93
CA HIS A 52 2.83 2.06 -4.88
C HIS A 52 1.52 1.34 -5.18
N TYR A 53 0.65 1.24 -4.20
CA TYR A 53 -0.59 0.49 -4.28
C TYR A 53 -1.76 1.43 -4.00
N GLU A 54 -2.74 1.44 -4.87
CA GLU A 54 -4.00 2.17 -4.68
C GLU A 54 -5.09 1.22 -4.22
N LEU A 55 -6.04 1.73 -3.45
CA LEU A 55 -7.26 0.98 -3.12
C LEU A 55 -8.08 0.81 -4.40
N LYS A 56 -8.43 -0.44 -4.71
CA LYS A 56 -9.34 -0.72 -5.82
C LYS A 56 -10.77 -0.54 -5.31
N PHE A 57 -11.35 0.63 -5.54
CA PHE A 57 -12.79 0.81 -5.42
C PHE A 57 -13.44 0.08 -6.61
N THR A 58 -14.22 -0.96 -6.31
CA THR A 58 -15.09 -1.64 -7.27
C THR A 58 -16.45 -0.98 -7.25
#